data_AF-A0A3L6NAF1-F1
#
_entry.id   AF-A0A3L6NAF1-F1
#
_cell.length_a   1.000
_cell.length_b   1.000
_cell.length_c   1.000
_cell.angle_alpha   90.00
_cell.angle_beta   90.00
_cell.angle_gamma   90.00
#
_symmetry.space_group_name_H-M   'P 1'
#
loop_
_entity.id
_entity.type
_entity.pdbx_description
1 polymer ?
#
loop_
_entity_poly.entity_id
_entity_poly.type
_entity_poly.pdbx_seq_one_letter_code
_entity_poly.pdbx_strand_id
1 'polypeptide(L)'
;MLRAVLLTYRDVRYDTNLTKIEAKDGMLYLYQNQRIATSHIKWGLFPEHLTSNVQHREAALTINQCTTATALLSCLTRKLLKGVPSTIEVLDIRIGKPLFPPKLIPGPDLSNCPHTVIKVGLLFTTESWIIDTTGCQYGFQEVLVPFNKYIADKACQVIGEPTIYNWTETKDLDYFSTLPSMNKSRAQMQDREVERKARLHFADFVDRHVSADILDGSASEFGNKLDSLVDRLKTHMLSFGGSQNGTRA
;
A
#
# COMPACT_ATOMS: atom_id res chain seq x y z
N MET A 1 6.85 9.33 5.64
CA MET A 1 5.97 8.66 6.63
C MET A 1 5.01 7.65 6.00
N LEU A 2 4.02 8.07 5.18
CA LEU A 2 3.00 7.16 4.61
C LEU A 2 3.58 5.88 3.97
N ARG A 3 4.58 6.03 3.08
CA ARG A 3 5.27 4.89 2.45
C ARG A 3 5.93 3.96 3.48
N ALA A 4 6.64 4.51 4.46
CA ALA A 4 7.31 3.70 5.48
C ALA A 4 6.30 2.86 6.30
N VAL A 5 5.16 3.47 6.65
CA VAL A 5 4.07 2.79 7.35
C VAL A 5 3.47 1.67 6.49
N LEU A 6 3.21 1.92 5.19
CA LEU A 6 2.74 0.90 4.25
C LEU A 6 3.71 -0.27 4.13
N LEU A 7 4.99 0.03 3.91
CA LEU A 7 6.03 -0.98 3.76
C LEU A 7 6.19 -1.81 5.02
N THR A 8 6.04 -1.20 6.20
CA THR A 8 6.06 -1.91 7.50
C THR A 8 4.87 -2.85 7.64
N TYR A 9 3.66 -2.39 7.29
CA TYR A 9 2.49 -3.25 7.29
C TYR A 9 2.68 -4.44 6.33
N ARG A 10 3.13 -4.18 5.10
CA ARG A 10 3.35 -5.20 4.07
C ARG A 10 4.49 -6.15 4.40
N ASP A 11 5.52 -5.69 5.12
CA ASP A 11 6.61 -6.50 5.64
C ASP A 11 6.10 -7.57 6.61
N VAL A 12 5.16 -7.21 7.48
CA VAL A 12 4.60 -8.12 8.51
C VAL A 12 3.44 -8.97 7.99
N ARG A 13 2.67 -8.44 7.04
CA ARG A 13 1.45 -9.04 6.49
C ARG A 13 1.62 -9.37 5.01
N TYR A 14 2.76 -9.94 4.65
CA TYR A 14 3.03 -10.35 3.28
C TYR A 14 2.22 -11.59 2.93
N ASP A 15 1.56 -11.57 1.77
CA ASP A 15 0.57 -12.57 1.34
C ASP A 15 0.89 -13.21 -0.02
N THR A 16 2.03 -12.84 -0.61
CA THR A 16 2.51 -13.41 -1.88
C THR A 16 3.58 -14.47 -1.59
N ASN A 17 3.41 -15.68 -2.12
CA ASN A 17 4.38 -16.76 -1.95
C ASN A 17 5.51 -16.63 -2.98
N LEU A 18 6.37 -15.62 -2.80
CA LEU A 18 7.51 -15.39 -3.66
C LEU A 18 8.58 -16.47 -3.48
N THR A 19 9.15 -16.89 -4.60
CA THR A 19 10.24 -17.88 -4.65
C THR A 19 11.53 -17.29 -5.19
N LYS A 20 11.46 -16.22 -5.99
CA LYS A 20 12.64 -15.55 -6.57
C LYS A 20 12.29 -14.12 -6.96
N ILE A 21 13.26 -13.21 -6.79
CA ILE A 21 13.23 -11.85 -7.33
C ILE A 21 14.43 -11.72 -8.29
N GLU A 22 14.18 -11.29 -9.51
CA GLU A 22 15.22 -11.20 -10.55
C GLU A 22 15.04 -9.92 -11.38
N ALA A 23 16.06 -9.08 -11.42
CA ALA A 23 16.11 -7.98 -12.37
C ALA A 23 16.81 -8.46 -13.65
N LYS A 24 16.12 -8.37 -14.79
CA LYS A 24 16.64 -8.81 -16.09
C LYS A 24 16.00 -7.99 -17.19
N ASP A 25 16.80 -7.60 -18.19
CA ASP A 25 16.35 -6.85 -19.38
C ASP A 25 15.54 -5.58 -19.03
N GLY A 26 15.95 -4.88 -17.96
CA GLY A 26 15.26 -3.68 -17.46
C GLY A 26 13.92 -3.95 -16.75
N MET A 27 13.52 -5.21 -16.58
CA MET A 27 12.30 -5.62 -15.88
C MET A 27 12.60 -6.22 -14.52
N LEU A 28 11.64 -6.15 -13.60
CA LEU A 28 11.70 -6.82 -12.31
C LEU A 28 10.74 -8.02 -12.29
N TYR A 29 11.28 -9.23 -12.33
CA TYR A 29 10.54 -10.47 -12.29
C TYR A 29 10.36 -10.94 -10.85
N LEU A 30 9.11 -11.13 -10.45
CA LEU A 30 8.69 -11.64 -9.16
C LEU A 30 8.08 -13.02 -9.35
N TYR A 31 8.88 -14.06 -9.12
CA TYR A 31 8.43 -15.44 -9.25
C TYR A 31 7.66 -15.86 -8.01
N GLN A 32 6.51 -16.50 -8.21
CA GLN A 32 5.64 -16.94 -7.13
C GLN A 32 5.09 -18.34 -7.36
N ASN A 33 4.65 -18.98 -6.28
CA ASN A 33 3.77 -20.13 -6.38
C ASN A 33 2.33 -19.63 -6.46
N GLN A 34 1.66 -19.85 -7.60
CA GLN A 34 0.26 -19.43 -7.75
C GLN A 34 -0.62 -20.21 -6.78
N ARG A 35 -1.40 -19.46 -6.00
CA ARG A 35 -2.38 -20.04 -5.08
C ARG A 35 -3.61 -20.51 -5.85
N ILE A 36 -4.11 -21.69 -5.49
CA ILE A 36 -5.43 -22.18 -5.95
C ILE A 36 -6.52 -21.39 -5.19
N ALA A 37 -7.56 -20.93 -5.89
CA ALA A 37 -8.58 -20.03 -5.32
C ALA A 37 -9.34 -20.57 -4.09
N THR A 38 -9.27 -21.88 -3.83
CA THR A 38 -9.88 -22.55 -2.67
C THR A 38 -8.97 -22.63 -1.46
N SER A 39 -7.68 -22.31 -1.60
CA SER A 39 -6.70 -22.34 -0.51
C SER A 39 -6.65 -21.01 0.24
N HIS A 40 -6.42 -21.07 1.55
CA HIS A 40 -6.20 -19.89 2.39
C HIS A 40 -4.96 -19.09 2.00
N ILE A 41 -5.01 -17.78 2.21
CA ILE A 41 -3.82 -16.94 2.18
C ILE A 41 -2.88 -17.37 3.32
N LYS A 42 -1.59 -17.49 3.01
CA LYS A 42 -0.55 -17.61 4.01
C LYS A 42 0.04 -16.23 4.22
N TRP A 43 -0.37 -15.56 5.29
CA TRP A 43 0.30 -14.32 5.71
C TRP A 43 1.57 -14.66 6.46
N GLY A 44 2.61 -13.88 6.21
CA GLY A 44 3.87 -14.00 6.91
C GLY A 44 4.75 -12.79 6.66
N LEU A 45 6.00 -12.90 7.12
CA LEU A 45 7.01 -11.90 6.86
C LEU A 45 7.41 -11.89 5.38
N PHE A 46 7.82 -10.73 4.88
CA PHE A 46 8.50 -10.65 3.60
C PHE A 46 9.77 -11.52 3.61
N PRO A 47 10.03 -12.31 2.56
CA PRO A 47 11.19 -13.19 2.49
C PRO A 47 12.46 -12.40 2.16
N GLU A 48 13.08 -11.77 3.17
CA GLU A 48 14.25 -10.89 3.03
C GLU A 48 15.45 -11.53 2.31
N HIS A 49 15.58 -12.85 2.35
CA HIS A 49 16.66 -13.57 1.66
C HIS A 49 16.55 -13.51 0.12
N LEU A 50 15.41 -13.10 -0.45
CA LEU A 50 15.22 -13.05 -1.91
C LEU A 50 15.88 -11.84 -2.57
N THR A 51 16.19 -10.78 -1.84
CA THR A 51 16.87 -9.60 -2.39
C THR A 51 17.52 -8.75 -1.29
N SER A 52 18.75 -8.29 -1.52
CA SER A 52 19.38 -7.23 -0.73
C SER A 52 19.15 -5.83 -1.32
N ASN A 53 18.60 -5.74 -2.53
CA ASN A 53 18.30 -4.47 -3.18
C ASN A 53 16.99 -3.89 -2.61
N VAL A 54 17.10 -2.70 -1.99
CA VAL A 54 15.99 -1.99 -1.35
C VAL A 54 14.87 -1.64 -2.33
N GLN A 55 15.19 -1.21 -3.55
CA GLN A 55 14.17 -0.84 -4.55
C GLN A 55 13.38 -2.07 -5.00
N HIS A 56 14.04 -3.20 -5.21
CA HIS A 56 13.38 -4.45 -5.58
C HIS A 56 12.48 -4.95 -4.44
N ARG A 57 12.94 -4.82 -3.19
CA ARG A 57 12.17 -5.14 -1.98
C ARG A 57 10.90 -4.29 -1.90
N GLU A 58 11.04 -2.96 -2.02
CA GLU A 58 9.89 -2.05 -1.98
C GLU A 58 8.89 -2.32 -3.09
N ALA A 59 9.37 -2.59 -4.31
CA ALA A 59 8.51 -2.96 -5.42
C ALA A 59 7.76 -4.28 -5.16
N ALA A 60 8.44 -5.30 -4.63
CA ALA A 60 7.84 -6.57 -4.29
C ALA A 60 6.80 -6.48 -3.15
N LEU A 61 6.96 -5.53 -2.22
CA LEU A 61 6.01 -5.26 -1.15
C LEU A 61 4.75 -4.53 -1.64
N THR A 62 4.87 -3.72 -2.69
CA THR A 62 3.83 -2.79 -3.15
C THR A 62 3.16 -3.19 -4.46
N ILE A 63 3.67 -4.22 -5.15
CA ILE A 63 3.10 -4.69 -6.41
C ILE A 63 1.61 -5.04 -6.28
N ASN A 64 0.80 -4.43 -7.14
CA ASN A 64 -0.66 -4.61 -7.16
C ASN A 64 -1.33 -4.28 -5.81
N GLN A 65 -0.74 -3.35 -5.04
CA GLN A 65 -1.28 -2.89 -3.75
C GLN A 65 -1.82 -1.46 -3.80
N CYS A 66 -1.85 -0.77 -4.96
CA CYS A 66 -2.21 0.65 -5.03
C CYS A 66 -3.58 0.99 -4.42
N THR A 67 -4.62 0.21 -4.77
CA THR A 67 -5.96 0.37 -4.19
C THR A 67 -5.98 0.01 -2.70
N THR A 68 -5.31 -1.08 -2.30
CA THR A 68 -5.23 -1.50 -0.90
C THR A 68 -4.48 -0.49 -0.04
N ALA A 69 -3.36 0.07 -0.52
CA ALA A 69 -2.60 1.11 0.15
C ALA A 69 -3.44 2.38 0.34
N THR A 70 -4.20 2.76 -0.68
CA THR A 70 -5.12 3.90 -0.64
C THR A 70 -6.22 3.68 0.42
N ALA A 71 -6.76 2.48 0.57
CA ALA A 71 -7.73 2.19 1.64
C ALA A 71 -7.04 2.13 3.01
N LEU A 72 -6.04 1.26 3.17
CA LEU A 72 -5.32 0.98 4.41
C LEU A 72 -4.81 2.26 5.09
N LEU A 73 -4.19 3.17 4.33
CA LEU A 73 -3.58 4.38 4.87
C LEU A 73 -4.58 5.51 5.12
N SER A 74 -5.88 5.29 4.95
CA SER A 74 -6.86 6.37 4.92
C SER A 74 -6.97 7.17 6.23
N CYS A 75 -6.98 6.51 7.39
CA CYS A 75 -6.87 7.19 8.70
C CYS A 75 -5.61 8.04 8.79
N LEU A 76 -4.45 7.46 8.46
CA LEU A 76 -3.17 8.16 8.58
C LEU A 76 -3.10 9.36 7.64
N THR A 77 -3.48 9.20 6.38
CA THR A 77 -3.50 10.30 5.39
C THR A 77 -4.39 11.45 5.87
N ARG A 78 -5.59 11.16 6.38
CA ARG A 78 -6.49 12.18 6.94
C ARG A 78 -5.90 12.87 8.16
N LYS A 79 -5.24 12.13 9.06
CA LYS A 79 -4.56 12.71 10.22
C LYS A 79 -3.44 13.67 9.81
N LEU A 80 -2.62 13.28 8.83
CA LEU A 80 -1.49 14.08 8.36
C LEU A 80 -1.92 15.35 7.61
N LEU A 81 -3.06 15.30 6.93
CA LEU A 81 -3.62 16.46 6.21
C LEU A 81 -4.58 17.28 7.07
N LYS A 82 -4.78 16.92 8.35
CA LYS A 82 -5.68 17.63 9.24
C LYS A 82 -5.19 19.06 9.43
N GLY A 83 -6.10 20.02 9.19
CA GLY A 83 -5.78 21.45 9.31
C GLY A 83 -5.20 22.06 8.03
N VAL A 84 -4.92 21.27 6.99
CA VAL A 84 -4.58 21.78 5.65
C VAL A 84 -5.88 21.98 4.86
N PRO A 85 -6.28 23.22 4.52
CA PRO A 85 -7.47 23.47 3.72
C PRO A 85 -7.29 22.86 2.32
N SER A 86 -7.85 21.67 2.11
CA SER A 86 -7.61 20.90 0.89
C SER A 86 -8.81 20.05 0.50
N THR A 87 -8.94 19.79 -0.80
CA THR A 87 -9.71 18.67 -1.32
C THR A 87 -8.81 17.44 -1.39
N ILE A 88 -9.36 16.27 -1.08
CA ILE A 88 -8.64 15.01 -1.20
C ILE A 88 -9.47 14.08 -2.08
N GLU A 89 -8.87 13.67 -3.19
CA GLU A 89 -9.50 12.89 -4.24
C GLU A 89 -8.69 11.60 -4.48
N VAL A 90 -9.36 10.53 -4.89
CA VAL A 90 -8.75 9.34 -5.43
C VAL A 90 -8.81 9.41 -6.95
N LEU A 91 -7.68 9.11 -7.58
CA LEU A 91 -7.48 9.17 -9.01
C LEU A 91 -6.89 7.85 -9.51
N ASP A 92 -7.50 7.28 -10.54
CA ASP A 92 -6.91 6.17 -11.26
C ASP A 92 -6.16 6.69 -12.49
N ILE A 93 -4.93 6.22 -12.68
CA ILE A 93 -4.06 6.62 -13.78
C ILE A 93 -3.42 5.40 -14.45
N ARG A 94 -3.04 5.52 -15.72
CA ARG A 94 -2.10 4.59 -16.36
C ARG A 94 -0.71 5.20 -16.35
N ILE A 95 0.27 4.46 -15.85
CA ILE A 95 1.68 4.88 -15.91
C ILE A 95 2.22 4.60 -17.31
N GLY A 96 2.68 5.63 -18.02
CA GLY A 96 3.20 5.49 -19.38
C GLY A 96 4.70 5.20 -19.45
N LYS A 97 5.48 5.65 -18.46
CA LYS A 97 6.94 5.49 -18.42
C LYS A 97 7.42 4.95 -17.06
N PRO A 98 7.23 3.65 -16.75
CA PRO A 98 7.84 3.04 -15.56
C PRO A 98 9.37 2.97 -15.71
N LEU A 99 10.11 3.10 -14.60
CA LEU A 99 11.58 2.98 -14.58
C LEU A 99 12.02 1.51 -14.60
N PHE A 100 11.29 0.64 -13.89
CA PHE A 100 11.38 -0.81 -14.07
C PHE A 100 9.97 -1.40 -13.98
N PRO A 101 9.43 -2.01 -15.05
CA PRO A 101 8.11 -2.61 -15.00
C PRO A 101 8.16 -3.93 -14.19
N PRO A 102 7.29 -4.09 -13.19
CA PRO A 102 7.24 -5.33 -12.41
C PRO A 102 6.42 -6.39 -13.15
N LYS A 103 6.83 -7.67 -13.02
CA LYS A 103 6.12 -8.80 -13.61
C LYS A 103 6.00 -9.97 -12.64
N LEU A 104 4.78 -10.39 -12.35
CA LEU A 104 4.50 -11.60 -11.58
C LEU A 104 4.58 -12.83 -12.48
N ILE A 105 5.31 -13.87 -12.06
CA ILE A 105 5.45 -15.12 -12.79
C ILE A 105 5.14 -16.33 -11.90
N PRO A 106 4.09 -17.13 -12.19
CA PRO A 106 2.98 -16.79 -13.08
C PRO A 106 2.14 -15.65 -12.47
N GLY A 107 1.43 -14.91 -13.30
CA GLY A 107 0.57 -13.81 -12.85
C GLY A 107 -0.11 -13.12 -14.03
N PRO A 108 -1.13 -12.29 -13.77
CA PRO A 108 -1.72 -11.46 -14.81
C PRO A 108 -0.68 -10.48 -15.35
N ASP A 109 -0.83 -10.12 -16.63
CA ASP A 109 -0.11 -8.97 -17.16
C ASP A 109 -0.70 -7.69 -16.54
N LEU A 110 0.14 -6.94 -15.85
CA LEU A 110 -0.24 -5.70 -15.17
C LEU A 110 0.01 -4.45 -16.04
N SER A 111 0.52 -4.60 -17.26
CA SER A 111 0.90 -3.50 -18.17
C SER A 111 -0.22 -2.48 -18.40
N ASN A 112 -1.49 -2.91 -18.37
CA ASN A 112 -2.66 -2.06 -18.59
C ASN A 112 -3.53 -1.86 -17.34
N CYS A 113 -3.06 -2.33 -16.17
CA CYS A 113 -3.80 -2.19 -14.92
C CYS A 113 -3.76 -0.73 -14.46
N PRO A 114 -4.91 -0.12 -14.13
CA PRO A 114 -4.95 1.20 -13.48
C PRO A 114 -4.13 1.24 -12.19
N HIS A 115 -3.44 2.36 -11.97
CA HIS A 115 -2.76 2.68 -10.73
C HIS A 115 -3.56 3.71 -9.95
N THR A 116 -3.96 3.38 -8.73
CA THR A 116 -4.70 4.28 -7.85
C THR A 116 -3.73 5.17 -7.06
N VAL A 117 -3.93 6.49 -7.12
CA VAL A 117 -3.19 7.50 -6.35
C VAL A 117 -4.14 8.45 -5.64
N ILE A 118 -3.64 9.23 -4.68
CA ILE A 118 -4.40 10.30 -4.03
C ILE A 118 -3.96 11.63 -4.63
N LYS A 119 -4.91 12.47 -5.01
CA LYS A 119 -4.69 13.86 -5.40
C LYS A 119 -5.16 14.78 -4.28
N VAL A 120 -4.31 15.70 -3.87
CA VAL A 120 -4.61 16.73 -2.87
C VAL A 120 -4.59 18.08 -3.56
N GLY A 121 -5.72 18.79 -3.58
CA GLY A 121 -5.83 20.16 -4.09
C GLY A 121 -5.88 21.15 -2.93
N LEU A 122 -5.01 22.16 -2.91
CA LEU A 122 -5.08 23.20 -1.89
C LEU A 122 -6.23 24.16 -2.19
N LEU A 123 -7.12 24.36 -1.22
CA LEU A 123 -8.24 25.28 -1.35
C LEU A 123 -7.72 26.71 -1.58
N PHE A 124 -8.49 27.50 -2.33
CA PHE A 124 -8.16 28.90 -2.66
C PHE A 124 -6.91 29.08 -3.53
N THR A 125 -6.38 27.99 -4.10
CA THR A 125 -5.26 28.01 -5.05
C THR A 125 -5.54 27.08 -6.23
N THR A 126 -4.65 27.09 -7.23
CA THR A 126 -4.62 26.07 -8.30
C THR A 126 -3.63 24.95 -8.03
N GLU A 127 -2.98 24.97 -6.86
CA GLU A 127 -1.93 24.04 -6.50
C GLU A 127 -2.52 22.67 -6.15
N SER A 128 -1.95 21.62 -6.73
CA SER A 128 -2.33 20.25 -6.43
C SER A 128 -1.14 19.30 -6.47
N TRP A 129 -1.25 18.23 -5.70
CA TRP A 129 -0.19 17.26 -5.45
C TRP A 129 -0.71 15.84 -5.60
N ILE A 130 0.15 14.94 -6.06
CA ILE A 130 -0.06 13.50 -6.01
C ILE A 130 0.65 12.95 -4.78
N ILE A 131 -0.08 12.14 -4.01
CA ILE A 131 0.46 11.21 -3.01
C ILE A 131 0.41 9.81 -3.63
N ASP A 132 1.58 9.27 -3.94
CA ASP A 132 1.76 7.91 -4.45
C ASP A 132 2.67 7.11 -3.53
N THR A 133 2.06 6.29 -2.67
CA THR A 133 2.78 5.46 -1.70
C THR A 133 3.26 4.13 -2.29
N THR A 134 2.80 3.80 -3.49
CA THR A 134 3.05 2.54 -4.19
C THR A 134 3.82 2.73 -5.50
N GLY A 135 4.26 3.94 -5.81
CA GLY A 135 5.03 4.26 -7.03
C GLY A 135 6.35 3.50 -7.15
N CYS A 136 6.88 3.02 -6.03
CA CYS A 136 8.07 2.16 -6.02
C CYS A 136 7.87 0.83 -6.75
N GLN A 137 6.64 0.36 -6.97
CA GLN A 137 6.38 -0.79 -7.85
C GLN A 137 6.85 -0.55 -9.29
N TYR A 138 6.92 0.72 -9.72
CA TYR A 138 7.42 1.14 -11.04
C TYR A 138 8.83 1.77 -10.97
N GLY A 139 9.45 1.75 -9.79
CA GLY A 139 10.74 2.35 -9.52
C GLY A 139 10.74 3.81 -9.11
N PHE A 140 9.59 4.45 -8.97
CA PHE A 140 9.51 5.83 -8.51
C PHE A 140 9.76 5.91 -7.00
N GLN A 141 10.54 6.90 -6.58
CA GLN A 141 10.90 7.08 -5.17
C GLN A 141 10.13 8.22 -4.51
N GLU A 142 9.67 9.21 -5.28
CA GLU A 142 8.94 10.33 -4.72
C GLU A 142 7.53 9.93 -4.32
N VAL A 143 7.15 10.24 -3.08
CA VAL A 143 5.80 9.98 -2.56
C VAL A 143 4.87 11.17 -2.78
N LEU A 144 5.38 12.39 -2.67
CA LEU A 144 4.62 13.63 -2.80
C LEU A 144 5.22 14.47 -3.94
N VAL A 145 4.45 14.71 -5.00
CA VAL A 145 4.91 15.40 -6.22
C VAL A 145 3.82 16.33 -6.73
N PRO A 146 4.13 17.53 -7.26
CA PRO A 146 3.12 18.39 -7.88
C PRO A 146 2.37 17.65 -9.00
N PHE A 147 1.05 17.80 -9.06
CA PHE A 147 0.17 17.03 -9.95
C PHE A 147 0.62 17.07 -11.41
N ASN A 148 0.78 18.28 -11.97
CA ASN A 148 1.19 18.45 -13.37
C ASN A 148 2.56 17.83 -13.65
N LYS A 149 3.51 17.96 -12.71
CA LYS A 149 4.84 17.36 -12.81
C LYS A 149 4.74 15.83 -12.80
N TYR A 150 3.97 15.26 -11.88
CA TYR A 150 3.79 13.82 -11.78
C TYR A 150 3.20 13.23 -13.08
N ILE A 151 2.15 13.87 -13.62
CA ILE A 151 1.51 13.42 -14.87
C ILE A 151 2.47 13.53 -16.05
N ALA A 152 3.19 14.65 -16.19
CA ALA A 152 4.11 14.86 -17.32
C ALA A 152 5.32 13.93 -17.26
N ASP A 153 6.04 13.89 -16.14
CA ASP A 153 7.31 13.15 -16.01
C ASP A 153 7.12 11.64 -16.19
N LYS A 154 5.97 11.10 -15.74
CA LYS A 154 5.64 9.66 -15.80
C LYS A 154 4.74 9.29 -16.99
N ALA A 155 4.46 10.27 -17.86
CA ALA A 155 3.57 10.13 -19.02
C ALA A 155 2.22 9.49 -18.66
N CYS A 156 1.61 9.96 -17.57
CA CYS A 156 0.39 9.35 -17.05
C CYS A 156 -0.83 9.70 -17.89
N GLN A 157 -1.74 8.74 -18.03
CA GLN A 157 -3.09 8.98 -18.54
C GLN A 157 -4.08 8.89 -17.38
N VAL A 158 -4.86 9.95 -17.15
CA VAL A 158 -5.96 9.93 -16.16
C VAL A 158 -7.10 9.05 -16.68
N ILE A 159 -7.64 8.18 -15.83
CA ILE A 159 -8.73 7.27 -16.15
C ILE A 159 -9.97 7.68 -15.34
N GLY A 160 -11.02 8.09 -16.05
CA GLY A 160 -12.27 8.50 -15.43
C GLY A 160 -12.14 9.80 -14.61
N GLU A 161 -13.21 10.11 -13.90
CA GLU A 161 -13.28 11.28 -13.04
C GLU A 161 -12.71 10.98 -11.64
N PRO A 162 -11.98 11.93 -11.02
CA PRO A 162 -11.57 11.80 -9.62
C PRO A 162 -12.78 11.60 -8.70
N THR A 163 -12.59 10.83 -7.64
CA THR A 163 -13.65 10.60 -6.63
C THR A 163 -13.22 11.14 -5.27
N ILE A 164 -14.16 11.63 -4.46
CA ILE A 164 -13.83 12.14 -3.11
C ILE A 164 -13.21 11.02 -2.26
N TYR A 165 -12.12 11.33 -1.56
CA TYR A 165 -11.43 10.39 -0.69
C TYR A 165 -12.11 10.23 0.68
N ASN A 166 -13.29 9.60 0.66
CA ASN A 166 -14.06 9.21 1.84
C ASN A 166 -13.84 7.73 2.21
N TRP A 167 -12.66 7.19 1.92
CA TRP A 167 -12.38 5.76 2.06
C TRP A 167 -12.15 5.39 3.52
N THR A 168 -12.62 4.21 3.93
CA THR A 168 -12.21 3.55 5.17
C THR A 168 -11.07 2.58 4.88
N GLU A 169 -10.42 2.09 5.94
CA GLU A 169 -9.30 1.14 5.87
C GLU A 169 -9.69 -0.19 5.20
N THR A 170 -10.99 -0.44 5.06
CA THR A 170 -11.58 -1.67 4.52
C THR A 170 -12.38 -1.46 3.24
N LYS A 171 -12.42 -0.25 2.67
CA LYS A 171 -13.34 0.07 1.56
C LYS A 171 -13.16 -0.82 0.34
N ASP A 172 -11.92 -1.12 -0.04
CA ASP A 172 -11.61 -2.07 -1.12
C ASP A 172 -12.10 -3.49 -0.79
N LEU A 173 -11.99 -3.94 0.46
CA LEU A 173 -12.53 -5.23 0.89
C LEU A 173 -14.06 -5.28 0.77
N ASP A 174 -14.73 -4.18 1.14
CA ASP A 174 -16.18 -4.02 1.00
C ASP A 174 -16.58 -4.08 -0.48
N TYR A 175 -15.88 -3.37 -1.36
CA TYR A 175 -16.09 -3.45 -2.80
C TYR A 175 -15.86 -4.86 -3.34
N PHE A 176 -14.73 -5.50 -3.01
CA PHE A 176 -14.44 -6.87 -3.45
C PHE A 176 -15.47 -7.87 -2.94
N SER A 177 -16.16 -7.59 -1.82
CA SER A 177 -17.23 -8.44 -1.30
C SER A 177 -18.48 -8.44 -2.19
N THR A 178 -18.60 -7.48 -3.10
CA THR A 178 -19.67 -7.42 -4.10
C THR A 178 -19.32 -8.18 -5.39
N LEU A 179 -18.04 -8.49 -5.63
CA LEU A 179 -17.59 -9.10 -6.89
C LEU A 179 -17.74 -10.64 -6.84
N PRO A 180 -18.48 -11.27 -7.78
CA PRO A 180 -18.65 -12.73 -7.79
C PRO A 180 -17.33 -13.50 -7.90
N SER A 181 -16.35 -12.97 -8.63
CA SER A 181 -15.03 -13.60 -8.80
C SER A 181 -14.19 -13.68 -7.52
N MET A 182 -14.44 -12.76 -6.58
CA MET A 182 -13.72 -12.65 -5.30
C MET A 182 -14.51 -13.24 -4.12
N ASN A 183 -15.64 -13.90 -4.38
CA ASN A 183 -16.51 -14.52 -3.37
C ASN A 183 -16.87 -15.98 -3.70
N LYS A 184 -16.09 -16.64 -4.56
CA LYS A 184 -16.40 -18.00 -5.02
C LYS A 184 -16.19 -19.06 -3.93
N SER A 185 -15.20 -18.86 -3.05
CA SER A 185 -14.82 -19.86 -2.04
C SER A 185 -14.98 -19.35 -0.61
N ARG A 186 -15.22 -20.29 0.32
CA ARG A 186 -15.23 -20.01 1.75
C ARG A 186 -13.88 -19.46 2.23
N ALA A 187 -12.78 -19.95 1.68
CA ALA A 187 -11.44 -19.46 1.97
C ALA A 187 -11.29 -17.97 1.63
N GLN A 188 -11.75 -17.53 0.44
CA GLN A 188 -11.71 -16.11 0.06
C GLN A 188 -12.49 -15.21 1.04
N MET A 189 -13.68 -15.65 1.46
CA MET A 189 -14.49 -14.90 2.42
C MET A 189 -13.82 -14.81 3.80
N GLN A 190 -13.28 -15.93 4.29
CA GLN A 190 -12.56 -15.98 5.57
C GLN A 190 -11.26 -15.16 5.51
N ASP A 191 -10.52 -15.23 4.42
CA ASP A 191 -9.27 -14.50 4.26
C ASP A 191 -9.48 -12.99 4.28
N ARG A 192 -10.55 -12.52 3.63
CA ARG A 192 -10.97 -11.12 3.68
C ARG A 192 -11.36 -10.68 5.09
N GLU A 193 -12.01 -11.54 5.86
CA GLU A 193 -12.38 -11.20 7.25
C GLU A 193 -11.14 -11.12 8.16
N VAL A 194 -10.15 -12.00 7.96
CA VAL A 194 -8.86 -11.89 8.64
C VAL A 194 -8.15 -10.60 8.27
N GLU A 195 -8.13 -10.26 6.97
CA GLU A 195 -7.56 -9.00 6.49
C GLU A 195 -8.29 -7.78 7.06
N ARG A 196 -9.62 -7.79 7.10
CA ARG A 196 -10.42 -6.72 7.72
C ARG A 196 -9.99 -6.48 9.17
N LYS A 197 -9.90 -7.55 9.98
CA LYS A 197 -9.45 -7.46 11.38
C LYS A 197 -8.04 -6.89 11.48
N ALA A 198 -7.13 -7.27 10.57
CA ALA A 198 -5.76 -6.78 10.55
C ALA A 198 -5.71 -5.27 10.28
N ARG A 199 -6.54 -4.79 9.36
CA ARG A 199 -6.61 -3.36 9.01
C ARG A 199 -7.26 -2.52 10.09
N LEU A 200 -8.26 -3.06 10.80
CA LEU A 200 -8.84 -2.40 11.97
C LEU A 200 -7.84 -2.35 13.13
N HIS A 201 -7.05 -3.41 13.34
CA HIS A 201 -5.94 -3.43 14.30
C HIS A 201 -4.86 -2.39 13.96
N PHE A 202 -4.55 -2.24 12.67
CA PHE A 202 -3.67 -1.16 12.18
C PHE A 202 -4.27 0.23 12.42
N ALA A 203 -5.56 0.43 12.14
CA ALA A 203 -6.23 1.71 12.33
C ALA A 203 -6.21 2.14 13.80
N ASP A 204 -6.47 1.20 14.73
CA ASP A 204 -6.38 1.44 16.18
C ASP A 204 -4.97 1.90 16.59
N PHE A 205 -3.91 1.32 16.01
CA PHE A 205 -2.55 1.80 16.22
C PHE A 205 -2.38 3.25 15.76
N VAL A 206 -2.78 3.56 14.52
CA VAL A 206 -2.69 4.92 13.99
C VAL A 206 -3.45 5.89 14.89
N ASP A 207 -4.62 5.51 15.38
CA ASP A 207 -5.45 6.34 16.25
C ASP A 207 -4.78 6.68 17.57
N ARG A 208 -4.17 5.68 18.23
CA ARG A 208 -3.52 5.84 19.55
C ARG A 208 -2.12 6.44 19.49
N HIS A 209 -1.39 6.20 18.40
CA HIS A 209 0.06 6.38 18.38
C HIS A 209 0.56 7.46 17.41
N VAL A 210 -0.32 8.00 16.56
CA VAL A 210 0.00 9.12 15.67
C VAL A 210 -0.70 10.38 16.16
N SER A 211 0.08 11.31 16.68
CA SER A 211 -0.35 12.62 17.17
C SER A 211 -0.40 13.66 16.04
N ALA A 212 -0.99 14.83 16.33
CA ALA A 212 -1.11 15.92 15.36
C ALA A 212 0.25 16.58 15.03
N ASP A 213 1.18 16.57 15.98
CA ASP A 213 2.53 17.14 15.90
C ASP A 213 3.58 16.14 15.36
N ILE A 214 3.14 15.02 14.78
CA ILE A 214 4.05 13.96 14.29
C ILE A 214 4.97 14.46 13.17
N LEU A 215 4.54 15.51 12.44
CA LEU A 215 5.32 16.15 11.38
C LEU A 215 6.19 17.31 11.88
N ASP A 216 6.02 17.73 13.14
CA ASP A 216 6.70 18.89 13.70
C ASP A 216 8.14 18.57 14.10
N GLY A 217 8.99 19.60 14.10
CA GLY A 217 10.38 19.54 14.52
C GLY A 217 11.37 19.62 13.37
N SER A 218 12.64 19.54 13.71
CA SER A 218 13.75 19.43 12.76
C SER A 218 13.71 18.11 11.99
N ALA A 219 14.44 18.03 10.88
CA ALA A 219 14.55 16.80 10.09
C ALA A 219 15.06 15.60 10.90
N SER A 220 15.98 15.83 11.85
CA SER A 220 16.49 14.77 12.74
C SER A 220 15.44 14.29 13.74
N GLU A 221 14.68 15.21 14.34
CA GLU A 221 13.61 14.86 15.27
C GLU A 221 12.49 14.08 14.55
N PHE A 222 12.13 14.52 13.35
CA PHE A 222 11.21 13.79 12.49
C PHE A 222 11.72 12.40 12.14
N GLY A 223 13.01 12.26 11.82
CA GLY A 223 13.66 10.96 11.59
C GLY A 223 13.48 10.02 12.77
N ASN A 224 13.83 10.48 13.98
CA ASN A 224 13.67 9.68 15.21
C ASN A 224 12.21 9.32 15.49
N LYS A 225 11.27 10.24 15.28
CA LYS A 225 9.82 9.98 15.41
C LYS A 225 9.36 8.91 14.42
N LEU A 226 9.84 8.97 13.17
CA LEU A 226 9.48 8.01 12.12
C LEU A 226 10.03 6.60 12.42
N ASP A 227 11.29 6.50 12.83
CA ASP A 227 11.91 5.21 13.16
C ASP A 227 11.18 4.55 14.34
N SER A 228 10.92 5.33 15.41
CA SER A 228 10.13 4.87 16.56
C SER A 228 8.72 4.43 16.16
N LEU A 229 8.05 5.17 15.26
CA LEU A 229 6.73 4.80 14.77
C LEU A 229 6.75 3.47 14.02
N VAL A 230 7.74 3.25 13.14
CA VAL A 230 7.93 2.02 12.37
C VAL A 230 8.17 0.82 13.28
N ASP A 231 9.06 0.93 14.26
CA ASP A 231 9.37 -0.15 15.19
C ASP A 231 8.17 -0.57 16.04
N ARG A 232 7.44 0.43 16.58
CA ARG A 232 6.21 0.17 17.33
C ARG A 232 5.12 -0.42 16.44
N LEU A 233 4.97 0.06 15.21
CA LEU A 233 3.99 -0.48 14.27
C LEU A 233 4.29 -1.95 13.94
N LYS A 234 5.56 -2.27 13.67
CA LYS A 234 6.00 -3.64 13.41
C LYS A 234 5.65 -4.56 14.58
N THR A 235 5.97 -4.13 15.81
CA THR A 235 5.64 -4.86 17.04
C THR A 235 4.13 -5.04 17.21
N HIS A 236 3.36 -3.97 17.00
CA HIS A 236 1.90 -3.99 17.10
C HIS A 236 1.28 -4.96 16.09
N MET A 237 1.73 -4.92 14.83
CA MET A 237 1.23 -5.82 13.79
C MET A 237 1.67 -7.27 13.99
N LEU A 238 2.85 -7.53 14.56
CA LEU A 238 3.27 -8.90 14.92
C LEU A 238 2.42 -9.50 16.04
N SER A 239 1.83 -8.67 16.91
CA SER A 239 0.88 -9.15 17.92
C SER A 239 -0.48 -9.57 17.33
N PHE A 240 -0.78 -9.17 16.09
CA PHE A 240 -2.00 -9.53 15.37
C PHE A 240 -2.00 -11.02 15.00
N GLY A 241 -2.60 -11.84 15.86
CA GLY A 241 -2.68 -13.31 15.72
C GLY A 241 -2.09 -14.08 16.90
N GLY A 242 -1.34 -13.42 17.79
CA GLY A 242 -0.79 -14.03 19.01
C GLY A 242 -1.85 -14.59 19.98
N SER A 243 -3.10 -14.07 19.92
CA SER A 243 -4.21 -14.54 20.75
C SER A 243 -5.05 -15.66 20.15
N GLN A 244 -4.73 -16.18 18.95
CA GLN A 244 -5.50 -17.30 18.34
C GLN A 244 -4.84 -18.68 18.50
N ASN A 245 -3.65 -18.77 19.09
CA ASN A 245 -2.98 -20.04 19.43
C ASN A 245 -3.00 -20.38 20.93
N GLY A 246 -3.92 -19.79 21.69
CA GLY A 246 -4.17 -20.17 23.09
C GLY A 246 -4.99 -21.45 23.21
N THR A 247 -4.31 -22.56 23.54
CA THR A 247 -4.85 -23.83 24.06
C THR A 247 -5.80 -24.63 23.16
N ARG A 248 -5.22 -25.57 22.40
CA ARG A 248 -5.71 -26.95 22.40
C ARG A 248 -4.64 -27.82 23.07
N ALA A 249 -4.85 -28.05 24.36
CA ALA A 249 -4.35 -29.25 25.03
C ALA A 249 -5.36 -30.39 24.74
#